data_AF-A0A1F8X957-F1
#
_entry.id   AF-A0A1F8X957-F1
#
_cell.length_a   1.000
_cell.length_b   1.000
_cell.length_c   1.000
_cell.angle_alpha   90.00
_cell.angle_beta   90.00
_cell.angle_gamma   90.00
#
_symmetry.space_group_name_H-M   'P 1'
#
loop_
_entity.id
_entity.type
_entity.pdbx_description
1 polymer ?
#
loop_
_entity_poly.entity_id
_entity_poly.type
_entity_poly.pdbx_seq_one_letter_code
_entity_poly.pdbx_strand_id
1 'polypeptide(L)' 'MGSFDTVLTLAGITYGVILILATFINHKALEAFRIDALIMRNPSQSSRGLNLVCGLAIIGYNVYTLVW' A
#
# COMPACT_ATOMS: atom_id res chain seq x y z
N MET A 1 9.14 -5.14 20.23
CA MET A 1 8.99 -3.93 19.38
C MET A 1 9.24 -2.69 20.21
N GLY A 2 10.14 -1.82 19.76
CA GLY A 2 10.23 -0.47 20.28
C GLY A 2 9.04 0.38 19.81
N SER A 3 8.84 1.56 20.41
CA SER A 3 7.79 2.50 20.00
C SER A 3 7.88 2.87 18.52
N PHE A 4 9.09 3.00 17.99
CA PHE A 4 9.34 3.26 16.57
C PHE A 4 8.88 2.11 15.66
N ASP A 5 9.20 0.86 16.02
CA ASP A 5 8.83 -0.32 15.22
C ASP A 5 7.31 -0.46 15.12
N THR A 6 6.60 -0.20 16.23
CA THR A 6 5.14 -0.23 16.27
C THR A 6 4.53 0.81 15.35
N VAL A 7 5.05 2.05 15.36
CA VAL A 7 4.58 3.13 14.49
C VAL A 7 4.83 2.78 13.02
N LEU A 8 6.02 2.27 12.70
CA LEU A 8 6.38 1.87 11.34
C LEU A 8 5.47 0.73 10.85
N THR A 9 5.20 -0.25 11.70
CA THR A 9 4.32 -1.38 11.38
C THR A 9 2.88 -0.92 11.12
N LEU A 10 2.34 -0.04 11.97
CA LEU A 10 1.01 0.54 11.76
C LEU A 10 0.94 1.38 10.47
N ALA A 11 1.97 2.17 10.19
CA ALA A 11 2.06 2.95 8.96
C ALA A 11 2.09 2.04 7.72
N GLY A 12 2.85 0.94 7.79
CA GLY A 12 2.92 -0.08 6.75
C GLY A 12 1.56 -0.73 6.49
N ILE A 13 0.86 -1.17 7.53
CA ILE A 13 -0.51 -1.74 7.40
C ILE A 13 -1.45 -0.71 6.77
N THR A 14 -1.45 0.52 7.29
CA THR A 14 -2.30 1.61 6.79
C THR A 14 -2.05 1.88 5.31
N TYR A 15 -0.78 1.96 4.90
CA TYR A 15 -0.41 2.19 3.51
C TYR A 15 -0.79 1.02 2.60
N GLY A 16 -0.59 -0.21 3.05
CA GLY A 16 -1.03 -1.39 2.33
C GLY A 16 -2.54 -1.40 2.09
N VAL A 17 -3.35 -0.98 3.07
CA VAL A 17 -4.81 -0.83 2.91
C VAL A 17 -5.14 0.23 1.87
N ILE A 18 -4.47 1.38 1.92
CA ILE A 18 -4.64 2.46 0.93
C ILE A 18 -4.37 1.97 -0.49
N LEU A 19 -3.32 1.16 -0.70
CA LEU A 19 -2.98 0.61 -2.02
C LEU A 19 -4.02 -0.39 -2.54
N ILE A 20 -4.55 -1.24 -1.65
CA ILE A 20 -5.64 -2.14 -2.01
C ILE A 20 -6.88 -1.33 -2.41
N LEU A 21 -7.25 -0.31 -1.62
CA LEU A 21 -8.38 0.57 -1.93
C LEU A 21 -8.15 1.34 -3.25
N ALA A 22 -6.94 1.85 -3.48
CA ALA A 22 -6.57 2.58 -4.70
C ALA A 22 -6.64 1.71 -5.98
N THR A 23 -6.64 0.38 -5.83
CA THR A 23 -6.86 -0.54 -6.95
C THR A 23 -8.31 -0.48 -7.44
N PHE A 24 -9.27 -0.41 -6.52
CA PHE A 24 -10.70 -0.51 -6.84
C PHE A 24 -11.41 0.84 -6.91
N ILE A 25 -10.92 1.84 -6.18
CA ILE A 25 -11.58 3.13 -5.99
C ILE A 25 -10.82 4.23 -6.74
N ASN A 26 -11.51 4.87 -7.68
CA ASN A 26 -11.06 6.08 -8.36
C ASN A 26 -11.34 7.31 -7.49
N HIS A 27 -10.43 7.68 -6.58
CA HIS A 27 -10.57 8.88 -5.75
C HIS A 27 -9.28 9.71 -5.71
N LYS A 28 -9.38 11.04 -5.85
CA LYS A 28 -8.22 11.95 -5.91
C LYS A 28 -7.22 11.75 -4.78
N ALA A 29 -7.71 11.48 -3.57
CA ALA A 29 -6.83 11.20 -2.43
C ALA A 29 -6.04 9.91 -2.61
N LEU A 30 -6.67 8.82 -3.08
CA LEU A 30 -6.01 7.52 -3.27
C LEU A 30 -5.04 7.54 -4.45
N GLU A 31 -5.35 8.32 -5.49
CA GLU A 31 -4.49 8.50 -6.65
C GLU A 31 -3.11 9.04 -6.29
N ALA A 32 -3.01 9.89 -5.27
CA ALA A 32 -1.74 10.43 -4.79
C ALA A 32 -0.84 9.38 -4.13
N PHE A 33 -1.40 8.27 -3.66
CA PHE A 33 -0.68 7.23 -2.90
C PHE A 33 -0.35 5.98 -3.73
N ARG A 34 -0.82 5.93 -4.98
CA ARG A 34 -0.61 4.82 -5.90
C ARG A 34 0.89 4.57 -6.16
N ILE A 35 1.34 3.35 -5.90
CA ILE A 35 2.72 2.91 -6.20
C ILE A 35 2.99 2.94 -7.70
N ASP A 36 2.02 2.53 -8.51
CA ASP A 36 2.23 2.50 -9.95
C ASP A 36 2.40 3.90 -10.54
N ALA A 37 1.75 4.91 -9.96
CA ALA A 37 1.93 6.31 -10.33
C ALA A 37 3.29 6.89 -9.91
N LEU A 38 3.93 6.33 -8.89
CA LEU A 38 5.28 6.74 -8.46
C LEU A 38 6.38 6.16 -9.36
N ILE A 39 6.14 4.99 -9.95
CA ILE A 39 7.14 4.25 -10.72
C ILE A 39 6.95 4.44 -12.24
N MET A 40 5.70 4.54 -12.70
CA MET A 40 5.38 4.62 -14.13
C MET A 40 5.11 6.06 -14.56
N ARG A 41 5.63 6.44 -15.73
CA ARG A 41 5.44 7.78 -16.31
C ARG A 41 3.99 8.06 -16.72
N ASN A 42 3.27 7.03 -17.15
CA ASN A 42 1.87 7.10 -17.59
C ASN A 42 1.06 5.97 -16.93
N PRO A 43 0.73 6.08 -15.64
CA PRO A 43 -0.07 5.09 -14.94
C PRO A 43 -1.45 4.99 -15.60
N SER A 44 -1.91 3.76 -15.84
CA SER A 44 -3.19 3.48 -16.50
C SER A 44 -4.07 2.58 -15.62
N GLN A 45 -5.26 2.21 -16.11
CA GLN A 45 -6.10 1.23 -15.43
C GLN A 45 -5.43 -0.15 -15.36
N SER A 46 -4.65 -0.54 -16.37
CA SER A 46 -4.00 -1.86 -16.35
C SER A 46 -2.89 -1.96 -15.31
N SER A 47 -2.20 -0.84 -15.03
CA SER A 47 -1.13 -0.80 -14.02
C SER A 47 -1.67 -0.76 -12.59
N ARG A 48 -2.97 -0.53 -12.38
CA ARG A 48 -3.56 -0.50 -11.04
C ARG A 48 -3.42 -1.82 -10.29
N GLY A 49 -3.37 -2.94 -11.01
CA GLY A 49 -3.14 -4.25 -10.40
C GLY A 49 -1.85 -4.33 -9.59
N LEU A 50 -0.85 -3.51 -9.91
CA LEU A 50 0.39 -3.41 -9.12
C LEU A 50 0.13 -2.91 -7.71
N ASN A 51 -0.82 -1.99 -7.51
CA ASN A 51 -1.17 -1.51 -6.17
C ASN A 51 -1.75 -2.63 -5.30
N LEU A 52 -2.53 -3.54 -5.88
CA LEU A 52 -3.08 -4.69 -5.16
C LEU A 52 -1.97 -5.64 -4.73
N VAL A 53 -1.07 -6.00 -5.64
CA VAL A 53 0.05 -6.92 -5.36
C VAL A 53 0.97 -6.32 -4.30
N CYS A 54 1.37 -5.06 -4.46
CA CYS A 54 2.20 -4.37 -3.49
C CYS A 54 1.47 -4.16 -2.15
N GLY A 55 0.19 -3.79 -2.17
CA GLY A 55 -0.61 -3.61 -0.97
C GLY A 55 -0.74 -4.89 -0.15
N LEU A 56 -1.01 -6.03 -0.81
CA LEU A 56 -1.06 -7.34 -0.16
C LEU A 56 0.31 -7.76 0.41
N ALA A 57 1.40 -7.53 -0.33
CA ALA A 57 2.75 -7.82 0.15
C ALA A 57 3.12 -6.98 1.39
N ILE A 58 2.80 -5.68 1.38
CA ILE A 58 3.05 -4.76 2.49
C ILE A 58 2.22 -5.15 3.70
N ILE A 59 0.90 -5.38 3.55
CA ILE A 59 0.05 -5.83 4.66
C ILE A 59 0.56 -7.17 5.20
N GLY A 60 0.81 -8.14 4.32
CA GLY A 60 1.25 -9.48 4.71
C GLY A 60 2.53 -9.44 5.54
N TYR A 61 3.52 -8.66 5.11
CA TYR A 61 4.76 -8.47 5.85
C TYR A 61 4.53 -7.83 7.23
N ASN A 62 3.76 -6.73 7.28
CA ASN A 62 3.56 -6.01 8.54
C ASN A 62 2.68 -6.79 9.52
N VAL A 63 1.69 -7.55 9.04
CA VAL A 63 0.89 -8.46 9.87
C VAL A 63 1.75 -9.60 10.40
N TYR A 64 2.59 -10.21 9.56
CA TYR A 64 3.54 -11.23 10.01
C TYR A 64 4.47 -10.70 11.11
N THR A 65 5.03 -9.50 10.89
CA THR A 65 5.92 -8.81 11.85
C THR A 65 5.22 -8.42 13.15
N LEU A 66 3.90 -8.23 13.14
CA LEU A 66 3.13 -7.93 14.36
C LEU A 66 2.82 -9.19 15.18
N VAL A 67 2.77 -10.34 14.51
CA VAL A 67 2.46 -11.64 15.12
C VAL A 67 3.70 -12.36 15.65
N TRP A 68 4.88 -12.12 15.05
CA TRP A 68 6.16 -12.77 15.36
C TRP A 68 7.21 -11.78 15.85
#